data_AF-A0A3M5WVB7-F1
#
_entry.id   AF-A0A3M5WVB7-F1
#
_cell.length_a   1.000
_cell.length_b   1.000
_cell.length_c   1.000
_cell.angle_alpha   90.00
_cell.angle_beta   90.00
_cell.angle_gamma   90.00
#
_symmetry.space_group_name_H-M   'P 1'
#
loop_
_entity.id
_entity.type
_entity.pdbx_description
1 polymer ?
#
loop_
_entity_poly.entity_id
_entity_poly.type
_entity_poly.pdbx_seq_one_letter_code
_entity_poly.pdbx_strand_id
1 'polypeptide(L)'
;MVHSMTAFARVERAGAQGTLSWELRSVNHRYLEPHLRLPESFRDLEGAIREALRQGLSRGKVECTLRFVEETAGKLDFAGLQAGYTQFFGTPEQPLKPARTALQVVALPLPGALIEVEAIAARPA
;
A
#
# COMPACT_ATOMS: atom_id res chain seq x y z
N MET A 1 -5.20 -35.16 -21.16
CA MET A 1 -3.94 -34.64 -20.58
C MET A 1 -4.18 -34.44 -19.09
N VAL A 2 -3.27 -34.85 -18.20
CA VAL A 2 -3.44 -34.70 -16.74
C VAL A 2 -3.01 -33.28 -16.37
N HIS A 3 -3.95 -32.43 -16.00
CA HIS A 3 -3.64 -31.07 -15.54
C HIS A 3 -3.44 -31.09 -14.01
N SER A 4 -2.25 -30.66 -13.55
CA SER A 4 -1.99 -30.43 -12.12
C SER A 4 -2.77 -29.20 -11.66
N MET A 5 -3.54 -29.35 -10.58
CA MET A 5 -4.30 -28.25 -9.97
C MET A 5 -3.51 -27.52 -8.88
N THR A 6 -2.29 -27.97 -8.58
CA THR A 6 -1.43 -27.34 -7.58
C THR A 6 -0.44 -26.42 -8.28
N ALA A 7 -0.56 -25.13 -8.03
CA ALA A 7 0.29 -24.11 -8.63
C ALA A 7 0.50 -22.92 -7.69
N PHE A 8 1.59 -22.20 -7.91
CA PHE A 8 1.87 -20.91 -7.31
C PHE A 8 2.29 -19.94 -8.41
N ALA A 9 1.74 -18.73 -8.37
CA ALA A 9 2.16 -17.64 -9.24
C ALA A 9 2.19 -16.34 -8.44
N ARG A 10 3.25 -15.56 -8.63
CA ARG A 10 3.30 -14.17 -8.17
C ARG A 10 3.67 -13.30 -9.35
N VAL A 11 2.89 -12.25 -9.57
CA VAL A 11 3.15 -11.25 -10.61
C VAL A 11 3.08 -9.89 -9.97
N GLU A 12 4.11 -9.09 -10.23
CA GLU A 12 4.20 -7.72 -9.75
C GLU A 12 4.29 -6.78 -10.93
N ARG A 13 3.58 -5.67 -10.86
CA ARG A 13 3.55 -4.66 -11.91
C ARG A 13 3.55 -3.27 -11.30
N ALA A 14 4.60 -2.53 -11.59
CA ALA A 14 4.66 -1.10 -11.32
C ALA A 14 3.74 -0.35 -12.30
N GLY A 15 2.96 0.58 -11.77
CA GLY A 15 2.13 1.52 -12.51
C GLY A 15 2.36 2.95 -12.02
N ALA A 16 1.74 3.93 -12.69
CA ALA A 16 1.95 5.34 -12.38
C ALA A 16 1.51 5.76 -10.97
N GLN A 17 0.60 5.01 -10.34
CA GLN A 17 -0.01 5.31 -9.04
C GLN A 17 0.52 4.41 -7.91
N GLY A 18 1.31 3.39 -8.23
CA GLY A 18 1.62 2.32 -7.28
C GLY A 18 2.10 1.04 -7.92
N THR A 19 2.61 0.16 -7.08
CA THR A 19 2.97 -1.20 -7.43
C THR A 19 1.83 -2.14 -7.04
N LEU A 20 1.29 -2.86 -8.02
CA LEU A 20 0.31 -3.92 -7.83
C LEU A 20 1.01 -5.29 -7.78
N SER A 21 0.70 -6.10 -6.80
CA SER A 21 1.22 -7.46 -6.66
C SER A 21 0.07 -8.46 -6.50
N TRP A 22 -0.01 -9.39 -7.45
CA TRP A 22 -0.90 -10.54 -7.38
C TRP A 22 -0.13 -11.77 -6.91
N GLU A 23 -0.70 -12.48 -5.95
CA GLU A 23 -0.23 -13.79 -5.51
C GLU A 23 -1.38 -14.78 -5.59
N LEU A 24 -1.20 -15.84 -6.38
CA LEU A 24 -2.17 -16.90 -6.59
C LEU A 24 -1.57 -18.23 -6.14
N ARG A 25 -2.33 -18.95 -5.32
CA ARG A 25 -2.07 -20.34 -4.93
C ARG A 25 -3.26 -21.19 -5.32
N SER A 26 -3.01 -22.32 -5.94
CA SER A 26 -4.05 -23.32 -6.15
C SER A 26 -3.64 -24.66 -5.58
N VAL A 27 -4.61 -25.42 -5.10
CA VAL A 27 -4.45 -26.81 -4.67
C VAL A 27 -5.59 -27.66 -5.20
N ASN A 28 -5.33 -28.96 -5.32
CA ASN A 28 -6.35 -29.92 -5.70
C ASN A 28 -7.43 -30.00 -4.61
N HIS A 29 -8.66 -29.66 -4.99
CA HIS A 29 -9.84 -29.73 -4.14
C HIS A 29 -11.02 -30.24 -4.98
N ARG A 30 -12.01 -30.86 -4.33
CA ARG A 30 -13.15 -31.48 -5.03
C ARG A 30 -14.04 -30.45 -5.73
N TYR A 31 -14.28 -29.33 -5.06
CA TYR A 31 -15.11 -28.23 -5.57
C TYR A 31 -14.24 -27.01 -5.85
N LEU A 32 -14.73 -26.14 -6.74
CA LEU A 32 -14.12 -24.84 -6.97
C LEU A 32 -14.38 -23.92 -5.78
N GLU A 33 -13.32 -23.53 -5.08
CA GLU A 33 -13.36 -22.63 -3.93
C GLU A 33 -12.45 -21.42 -4.15
N PRO A 34 -13.00 -20.31 -4.69
CA PRO A 34 -12.26 -19.06 -4.82
C PRO A 34 -12.22 -18.31 -3.49
N HIS A 35 -11.02 -18.08 -2.98
CA HIS A 35 -10.75 -17.24 -1.82
C HIS A 35 -9.99 -15.99 -2.26
N LEU A 36 -10.67 -14.84 -2.23
CA LEU A 36 -10.14 -13.57 -2.71
C LEU A 36 -9.83 -12.66 -1.52
N ARG A 37 -8.62 -12.10 -1.50
CA ARG A 37 -8.21 -11.07 -0.53
C ARG A 37 -7.78 -9.83 -1.31
N LEU A 38 -8.62 -8.80 -1.27
CA LEU A 38 -8.44 -7.54 -2.00
C LEU A 38 -8.35 -6.37 -1.00
N PRO A 39 -7.55 -5.32 -1.29
CA PRO A 39 -7.62 -4.06 -0.56
C PRO A 39 -8.99 -3.39 -0.74
N GLU A 40 -9.35 -2.49 0.17
CA GLU A 40 -10.66 -1.82 0.15
C GLU A 40 -10.94 -1.10 -1.17
N SER A 41 -9.93 -0.41 -1.71
CA SER A 41 -9.98 0.30 -3.00
C SER A 41 -10.23 -0.60 -4.22
N PHE A 42 -10.15 -1.93 -4.07
CA PHE A 42 -10.35 -2.90 -5.15
C PHE A 42 -11.47 -3.90 -4.86
N ARG A 43 -12.28 -3.70 -3.81
CA ARG A 43 -13.37 -4.64 -3.45
C ARG A 43 -14.38 -4.83 -4.57
N ASP A 44 -14.67 -3.79 -5.35
CA ASP A 44 -15.63 -3.86 -6.47
C ASP A 44 -15.19 -4.85 -7.56
N LEU A 45 -13.90 -5.18 -7.65
CA LEU A 45 -13.38 -6.18 -8.59
C LEU A 45 -13.65 -7.62 -8.15
N GLU A 46 -14.05 -7.87 -6.89
CA GLU A 46 -14.20 -9.22 -6.36
C GLU A 46 -15.17 -10.06 -7.20
N GLY A 47 -16.33 -9.49 -7.55
CA GLY A 47 -17.34 -10.18 -8.35
C GLY A 47 -16.81 -10.59 -9.71
N ALA A 48 -16.15 -9.66 -10.42
CA ALA A 48 -15.59 -9.92 -11.75
C ALA A 48 -14.50 -11.00 -11.72
N ILE A 49 -13.63 -10.98 -10.70
CA ILE A 49 -12.57 -11.98 -10.54
C ILE A 49 -13.16 -13.36 -10.23
N ARG A 50 -14.18 -13.41 -9.37
CA ARG A 50 -14.85 -14.67 -9.02
C ARG A 50 -15.50 -15.32 -10.25
N GLU A 51 -16.16 -14.53 -11.09
CA GLU A 51 -16.74 -15.01 -12.34
C GLU A 51 -15.67 -15.48 -13.32
N ALA A 52 -14.57 -14.74 -13.48
CA ALA A 52 -13.45 -15.16 -14.34
C ALA A 52 -12.85 -16.51 -13.89
N LEU A 53 -12.68 -16.72 -12.58
CA LEU A 53 -12.19 -18.00 -12.04
C LEU A 53 -13.17 -19.15 -12.32
N ARG A 54 -14.48 -18.91 -12.20
CA ARG A 54 -15.53 -19.91 -12.50
C ARG A 54 -15.58 -20.29 -13.98
N GLN A 55 -15.28 -19.36 -14.88
CA GLN A 55 -15.22 -19.64 -16.31
C GLN A 55 -13.96 -20.44 -16.69
N GLY A 56 -12.84 -20.22 -16.01
CA GLY A 56 -11.56 -20.87 -16.33
C GLY A 56 -11.31 -22.19 -15.60
N LEU A 57 -11.95 -22.43 -14.46
CA LEU A 57 -11.67 -23.57 -13.58
C LEU A 57 -12.93 -24.34 -13.23
N SER A 58 -12.86 -25.67 -13.24
CA SER A 58 -13.98 -26.54 -12.88
C SER A 58 -13.93 -27.03 -11.42
N ARG A 59 -12.75 -27.07 -10.81
CA ARG A 59 -12.52 -27.54 -9.44
C ARG A 59 -11.21 -26.99 -8.88
N GLY A 60 -10.99 -27.12 -7.57
CA GLY A 60 -9.77 -26.70 -6.90
C GLY A 60 -10.01 -25.55 -5.94
N LYS A 61 -9.18 -25.44 -4.91
CA LYS A 61 -9.16 -24.28 -4.03
C LYS A 61 -8.14 -23.30 -4.60
N VAL A 62 -8.55 -22.06 -4.80
CA VAL A 62 -7.70 -21.00 -5.37
C VAL A 62 -7.72 -19.81 -4.43
N GLU A 63 -6.56 -19.50 -3.87
CA GLU A 63 -6.33 -18.32 -3.04
C GLU A 63 -5.69 -17.24 -3.91
N CYS A 64 -6.37 -16.10 -4.09
CA CYS A 64 -5.84 -14.95 -4.80
C CYS A 64 -5.73 -13.78 -3.84
N THR A 65 -4.52 -13.25 -3.65
CA THR A 65 -4.26 -12.06 -2.85
C THR A 65 -3.77 -10.95 -3.76
N LEU A 66 -4.47 -9.81 -3.75
CA LEU A 66 -4.01 -8.57 -4.33
C LEU A 66 -3.40 -7.69 -3.24
N ARG A 67 -2.24 -7.13 -3.53
CA ARG A 67 -1.63 -6.05 -2.75
C ARG A 67 -1.43 -4.86 -3.66
N PHE A 68 -1.75 -3.68 -3.15
CA PHE A 68 -1.45 -2.42 -3.80
C PHE A 68 -0.63 -1.59 -2.82
N VAL A 69 0.55 -1.17 -3.28
CA VAL A 69 1.40 -0.22 -2.58
C VAL A 69 1.36 1.05 -3.41
N GLU A 70 0.76 2.10 -2.87
CA GLU A 70 0.76 3.40 -3.52
C GLU A 70 2.20 3.88 -3.72
N GLU A 71 2.49 4.36 -4.91
CA GLU A 71 3.78 4.94 -5.24
C GLU A 71 3.71 6.38 -4.74
N THR A 72 4.10 6.61 -3.50
CA THR A 72 4.41 7.97 -3.02
C THR A 72 5.75 8.44 -3.59
N ALA A 73 5.99 8.18 -4.89
CA ALA A 73 7.15 8.46 -5.74
C ALA A 73 8.55 8.26 -5.15
N GLY A 74 8.69 7.70 -3.94
CA GLY A 74 9.86 7.90 -3.10
C GLY A 74 10.36 9.34 -3.18
N LYS A 75 9.46 10.33 -3.14
CA LYS A 75 9.84 11.75 -3.19
C LYS A 75 9.31 12.41 -1.94
N LEU A 76 10.21 13.10 -1.26
CA LEU A 76 9.85 13.96 -0.14
C LEU A 76 8.79 14.97 -0.59
N ASP A 77 7.61 14.90 0.02
CA ASP A 77 6.55 15.89 -0.16
C ASP A 77 6.88 17.15 0.65
N PHE A 78 7.81 17.95 0.13
CA PHE A 78 8.22 19.20 0.77
C PHE A 78 7.05 20.19 0.86
N ALA A 79 6.15 20.17 -0.12
CA ALA A 79 5.03 21.10 -0.18
C ALA A 79 3.99 20.77 0.90
N GLY A 80 3.62 19.50 1.06
CA GLY A 80 2.74 19.03 2.13
C GLY A 80 3.35 19.25 3.51
N LEU A 81 4.64 18.93 3.67
CA LEU A 81 5.39 19.25 4.89
C LEU A 81 5.33 20.75 5.22
N GLN A 82 5.57 21.59 4.21
CA GLN A 82 5.56 23.04 4.39
C GLN A 82 4.17 23.56 4.76
N ALA A 83 3.12 23.06 4.11
CA ALA A 83 1.74 23.44 4.36
C ALA A 83 1.33 23.13 5.81
N GLY A 84 1.67 21.94 6.32
CA GLY A 84 1.45 21.57 7.71
C GLY A 84 2.30 22.42 8.67
N TYR A 85 3.59 22.62 8.37
CA TYR A 85 4.49 23.42 9.20
C TYR A 85 4.01 24.86 9.41
N THR A 86 3.51 25.52 8.35
CA THR A 86 3.04 26.91 8.43
C THR A 86 1.76 27.09 9.24
N GLN A 87 1.06 26.01 9.61
CA GLN A 87 -0.07 26.10 10.53
C GLN A 87 0.39 26.42 11.97
N PHE A 88 1.66 26.12 12.30
CA PHE A 88 2.17 26.24 13.67
C PHE A 88 3.33 27.24 13.82
N PHE A 89 4.12 27.46 12.75
CA PHE A 89 5.29 28.33 12.80
C PHE A 89 5.27 29.36 11.65
N GLY A 90 5.69 30.59 11.97
CA GLY A 90 5.56 31.73 11.07
C GLY A 90 4.14 32.29 10.99
N THR A 91 3.30 32.01 11.99
CA THR A 91 1.97 32.60 12.17
C THR A 91 2.07 33.93 12.91
N PRO A 92 1.00 34.75 12.98
CA PRO A 92 0.99 35.94 13.82
C PRO A 92 1.25 35.63 15.31
N GLU A 93 0.75 34.49 15.80
CA GLU A 93 0.89 34.03 17.18
C GLU A 93 2.28 33.45 17.47
N GLN A 94 2.92 32.84 16.45
CA GLN A 94 4.26 32.30 16.53
C GLN A 94 5.09 32.71 15.29
N PRO A 95 5.58 33.96 15.24
CA PRO A 95 6.25 34.48 14.06
C PRO A 95 7.65 33.87 13.86
N LEU A 96 8.24 33.31 14.92
CA LEU A 96 9.57 32.71 14.88
C LEU A 96 9.52 31.32 14.27
N LYS A 97 10.34 31.12 13.24
CA LYS A 97 10.53 29.83 12.60
C LYS A 97 11.74 29.13 13.22
N PRO A 98 11.57 27.98 13.90
CA PRO A 98 12.71 27.20 14.37
C PRO A 98 13.57 26.73 13.20
N ALA A 99 14.87 26.61 13.44
CA ALA A 99 15.78 25.96 12.51
C ALA A 99 15.32 24.51 12.26
N ARG A 100 15.40 24.06 11.00
CA ARG A 100 14.90 22.74 10.59
C ARG A 100 15.70 22.14 9.44
N THR A 101 15.71 20.82 9.37
CA THR A 101 16.24 20.01 8.28
C THR A 101 15.19 18.98 7.88
N ALA A 102 14.98 18.78 6.58
CA ALA A 102 14.06 17.76 6.06
C ALA A 102 14.85 16.78 5.19
N LEU A 103 14.76 15.49 5.51
CA LEU A 103 15.46 14.41 4.81
C LEU A 103 14.46 13.36 4.39
N GLN A 104 14.65 12.82 3.19
CA GLN A 104 13.92 11.65 2.77
C GLN A 104 14.58 10.39 3.33
N VAL A 105 13.77 9.49 3.89
CA VAL A 105 14.23 8.20 4.42
C VAL A 105 13.61 7.05 3.64
N VAL A 106 14.22 5.87 3.71
CA VAL A 106 13.74 4.67 3.01
C VAL A 106 12.46 4.12 3.65
N ALA A 107 12.31 4.24 4.96
CA ALA A 107 11.15 3.81 5.72
C ALA A 107 11.08 4.53 7.09
N LEU A 108 9.88 4.57 7.68
CA LEU A 108 9.66 5.00 9.06
C LEU A 108 9.33 3.79 9.96
N PRO A 109 9.65 3.84 11.27
CA PRO A 109 9.40 2.73 12.19
C PRO A 109 7.91 2.41 12.39
N LEU A 110 7.04 3.41 12.35
CA LEU A 110 5.60 3.25 12.55
C LEU A 110 4.89 2.93 11.21
N PRO A 111 4.18 1.79 11.09
CA PRO A 111 3.45 1.46 9.88
C PRO A 111 2.40 2.53 9.53
N GLY A 112 2.42 3.00 8.28
CA GLY A 112 1.50 4.04 7.79
C GLY A 112 1.90 5.48 8.14
N ALA A 113 3.00 5.69 8.88
CA ALA A 113 3.53 7.03 9.09
C ALA A 113 4.09 7.60 7.78
N LEU A 114 3.80 8.88 7.54
CA LEU A 114 4.28 9.63 6.37
C LEU A 114 5.43 10.58 6.70
N ILE A 115 5.55 10.95 7.98
CA ILE A 115 6.56 11.87 8.52
C ILE A 115 6.86 11.49 9.97
N GLU A 116 8.12 11.68 10.35
CA GLU A 116 8.56 11.70 11.75
C GLU A 116 9.26 13.04 12.03
N VAL A 117 8.95 13.67 13.16
CA VAL A 117 9.51 14.97 13.55
C VAL A 117 10.14 14.83 14.92
N GLU A 118 11.45 15.05 14.98
CA GLU A 118 12.19 15.22 16.23
C GLU A 118 12.48 16.72 16.44
N ALA A 119 12.30 17.19 17.68
CA ALA A 119 12.48 18.60 18.00
C ALA A 119 13.19 18.78 19.36
N ILE A 120 14.03 19.81 19.43
CA ILE A 120 14.67 20.26 20.66
C ILE A 120 14.06 21.60 21.04
N ALA A 121 13.60 21.74 22.27
CA ALA A 121 13.03 22.97 22.80
C ALA A 121 13.84 23.49 23.99
N ALA A 122 14.04 24.80 24.05
CA ALA A 122 14.59 25.49 25.20
C ALA A 122 13.48 26.31 25.87
N ARG A 123 13.28 26.11 27.18
CA ARG A 123 12.36 26.92 27.99
C ARG A 123 13.21 27.85 28.85
N PRO A 124 13.03 29.19 28.76
CA PRO A 124 13.64 30.11 29.71
C PRO A 124 13.12 29.82 31.12
N ALA A 125 13.99 29.98 32.12
CA ALA A 125 13.62 29.86 33.53
C ALA A 125 12.59 30.91 33.94
#